data_AF-A0A928X872-F1
#
_entry.id   AF-A0A928X872-F1
#
_cell.length_a   1.000
_cell.length_b   1.000
_cell.length_c   1.000
_cell.angle_alpha   90.00
_cell.angle_beta   90.00
_cell.angle_gamma   90.00
#
_symmetry.space_group_name_H-M   'P 1'
#
loop_
_entity.id
_entity.type
_entity.pdbx_description
1 polymer ?
#
loop_
_entity_poly.entity_id
_entity_poly.type
_entity_poly.pdbx_seq_one_letter_code
_entity_poly.pdbx_strand_id
1 'polypeptide(L)' 'MANTPMKRLGRAEELAGTAVYLASAASDFVTGAVIPVDGGFLAWGI' A
#
# COMPACT_ATOMS: atom_id res chain seq x y z
N MET A 1 10.52 16.01 9.87
CA MET A 1 11.17 14.75 9.45
C MET A 1 10.06 13.84 8.95
N ALA A 2 10.16 13.33 7.72
CA ALA A 2 9.13 12.46 7.18
C ALA A 2 9.42 11.02 7.61
N ASN A 3 8.43 10.36 8.21
CA ASN A 3 8.57 9.06 8.86
C ASN A 3 8.51 7.88 7.88
N THR A 4 8.63 8.10 6.57
CA THR A 4 8.55 7.05 5.54
C THR A 4 9.69 7.22 4.52
N PRO A 5 10.17 6.13 3.89
CA PRO A 5 11.14 6.20 2.79
C PRO A 5 10.77 7.15 1.65
N MET A 6 9.47 7.31 1.36
CA MET A 6 8.99 8.26 0.34
C MET A 6 9.06 9.73 0.79
N LYS A 7 9.47 10.01 2.03
CA LYS A 7 9.69 11.35 2.60
C LYS A 7 8.50 12.30 2.51
N ARG A 8 7.27 11.75 2.48
CA ARG A 8 6.02 12.52 2.48
C ARG A 8 4.88 11.70 3.05
N LEU A 9 3.81 12.40 3.41
CA LEU A 9 2.53 11.75 3.71
C LEU A 9 1.90 11.21 2.41
N GLY A 10 1.23 10.07 2.53
CA GLY A 10 0.40 9.52 1.47
C GLY A 10 -0.83 10.38 1.22
N ARG A 11 -1.40 10.26 0.03
CA ARG A 11 -2.72 10.82 -0.31
C ARG A 11 -3.75 9.69 -0.41
N ALA A 12 -5.03 10.01 -0.20
CA ALA A 12 -6.10 9.02 -0.20
C ALA A 12 -6.18 8.24 -1.53
N GLU A 13 -5.85 8.90 -2.64
CA GLU A 13 -5.89 8.31 -3.98
C GLU A 13 -4.85 7.21 -4.17
N GLU A 14 -3.80 7.17 -3.35
CA GLU A 14 -2.76 6.14 -3.45
C GLU A 14 -3.26 4.77 -2.95
N LEU A 15 -4.30 4.73 -2.12
CA LEU A 15 -4.98 3.51 -1.71
C LEU A 15 -5.90 2.94 -2.81
N ALA A 16 -6.41 3.82 -3.68
CA ALA A 16 -7.43 3.45 -4.66
C ALA A 16 -6.93 2.39 -5.65
N GLY A 17 -5.66 2.46 -6.06
CA GLY A 17 -5.06 1.48 -6.98
C GLY A 17 -5.06 0.06 -6.38
N THR A 18 -4.62 -0.09 -5.13
CA THR A 18 -4.62 -1.40 -4.45
C THR A 18 -6.04 -1.89 -4.17
N ALA A 19 -6.97 -0.99 -3.82
CA ALA A 19 -8.37 -1.34 -3.65
C ALA A 19 -9.00 -1.86 -4.96
N VAL A 20 -8.75 -1.18 -6.09
CA VAL A 20 -9.21 -1.61 -7.41
C VAL A 20 -8.58 -2.95 -7.79
N TYR A 21 -7.28 -3.14 -7.56
CA TYR A 21 -6.61 -4.43 -7.77
C TYR A 21 -7.33 -5.55 -7.01
N LEU A 22 -7.52 -5.39 -5.70
CA LEU A 22 -8.16 -6.37 -4.82
C LEU A 22 -9.65 -6.62 -5.15
N ALA A 23 -10.33 -5.64 -5.75
CA ALA A 23 -11.72 -5.76 -6.19
C ALA A 23 -11.86 -6.32 -7.61
N SER A 24 -10.75 -6.57 -8.31
CA SER A 24 -10.74 -7.00 -9.71
C SER A 24 -10.39 -8.47 -9.86
N ALA A 25 -10.69 -9.02 -11.05
CA ALA A 25 -10.27 -10.39 -11.42
C ALA A 25 -8.74 -10.59 -11.40
N ALA A 26 -7.95 -9.51 -11.41
CA ALA A 26 -6.49 -9.60 -11.32
C ALA A 26 -5.99 -10.17 -9.99
N SER A 27 -6.85 -10.25 -8.97
CA SER A 27 -6.53 -10.79 -7.65
C SER A 27 -7.34 -12.05 -7.28
N ASP A 28 -7.95 -12.77 -8.22
CA ASP A 28 -8.86 -13.90 -7.94
C ASP A 28 -8.26 -15.02 -7.08
N PHE A 29 -6.93 -15.18 -7.10
CA PHE A 29 -6.21 -16.16 -6.28
C PHE A 29 -5.41 -15.54 -5.13
N VAL A 30 -5.60 -14.25 -4.86
CA VAL A 30 -4.94 -13.55 -3.75
C VAL A 30 -5.91 -13.45 -2.58
N THR A 31 -5.63 -14.21 -1.53
CA THR A 31 -6.42 -14.24 -0.30
C THR A 31 -5.52 -14.35 0.93
N GLY A 32 -5.98 -13.84 2.07
CA GLY A 32 -5.25 -13.86 3.34
C GLY A 32 -3.97 -13.01 3.39
N ALA A 33 -3.72 -12.19 2.36
CA ALA A 33 -2.53 -11.34 2.27
C ALA A 33 -2.80 -9.92 2.77
N VAL A 34 -1.81 -9.32 3.43
CA VAL A 34 -1.79 -7.89 3.78
C VAL A 34 -0.89 -7.16 2.77
N ILE A 35 -1.45 -6.22 2.02
CA ILE A 35 -0.71 -5.40 1.05
C ILE A 35 -0.53 -3.99 1.62
N PRO A 36 0.69 -3.62 2.08
CA PRO A 36 0.94 -2.31 2.66
C PRO A 36 1.00 -1.22 1.59
N VAL A 37 0.32 -0.10 1.85
CA VAL A 37 0.31 1.11 1.03
C VAL A 37 0.63 2.30 1.93
N ASP A 38 1.90 2.40 2.34
CA ASP A 38 2.32 3.26 3.45
C ASP A 38 3.57 4.09 3.14
N GLY A 39 3.96 4.15 1.86
CA GLY A 39 5.19 4.83 1.43
C GLY A 39 6.48 4.19 1.94
N GLY A 40 6.43 2.90 2.30
CA GLY A 40 7.56 2.10 2.74
C GLY A 40 7.77 2.09 4.25
N PHE A 41 6.81 2.57 5.04
CA PHE A 41 6.91 2.67 6.50
C PHE A 41 7.27 1.31 7.13
N LEU A 42 6.51 0.25 6.81
CA LEU A 42 6.71 -1.08 7.38
C LEU A 42 8.03 -1.75 6.97
N ALA A 43 8.57 -1.41 5.80
CA ALA A 43 9.81 -2.00 5.29
C ALA A 43 11.08 -1.22 5.73
N TRP A 44 10.92 -0.04 6.33
CA TRP A 44 12.04 0.86 6.63
C TRP A 44 12.93 0.37 7.78
N GLY A 45 12.45 -0.58 8.60
CA GLY A 45 13.28 -1.31 9.56
C GLY A 45 13.71 -0.50 10.79
N ILE A 46 12.98 0.56 11.13
CA ILE A 46 13.13 1.26 12.42
C ILE A 46 12.00 0.90 13.40
#